data_AF-A0A7C2FJ78-F1
#
_entry.id   AF-A0A7C2FJ78-F1
#
_cell.length_a   1.000
_cell.length_b   1.000
_cell.length_c   1.000
_cell.angle_alpha   90.00
_cell.angle_beta   90.00
_cell.angle_gamma   90.00
#
_symmetry.space_group_name_H-M   'P 1'
#
loop_
_entity.id
_entity.type
_entity.pdbx_description
1 polymer ?
#
loop_
_entity_poly.entity_id
_entity_poly.type
_entity_poly.pdbx_seq_one_letter_code
_entity_poly.pdbx_strand_id
1 'polypeptide(L)' 'MKCQCNEIDELEGVEAEDYTTEHLKEVSVDNETWESKYVCPLTGICWLMSYPYDELQGGGPPLLRKQL' A
#
# COMPACT_ATOMS: atom_id res chain seq x y z
N MET A 1 2.13 -18.68 -5.60
CA MET A 1 1.56 -17.32 -5.60
C MET A 1 1.98 -16.61 -6.88
N LYS A 2 1.04 -16.00 -7.61
CA LYS A 2 1.35 -15.12 -8.74
C LYS A 2 1.32 -13.68 -8.21
N CYS A 3 2.46 -12.98 -8.28
CA CYS A 3 2.56 -11.56 -7.94
C CYS A 3 1.97 -10.76 -9.09
N GLN A 4 0.95 -9.93 -8.84
CA GLN A 4 0.40 -9.01 -9.86
C GLN A 4 1.15 -7.67 -9.90
N CYS A 5 2.33 -7.63 -9.31
CA CYS A 5 3.13 -6.45 -9.07
C CYS A 5 3.57 -5.71 -10.35
N ASN A 6 3.52 -6.39 -11.49
CA ASN A 6 3.81 -5.82 -12.82
C ASN A 6 2.54 -5.46 -13.62
N GLU A 7 1.37 -5.83 -13.13
CA GLU A 7 0.08 -5.63 -13.81
C GLU A 7 -0.76 -4.53 -13.14
N ILE A 8 -0.43 -4.19 -11.89
CA ILE A 8 -1.15 -3.24 -11.05
C ILE A 8 -0.20 -2.10 -10.68
N ASP A 9 -0.69 -0.87 -10.77
CA ASP A 9 0.02 0.33 -10.35
C ASP A 9 -0.59 0.97 -9.08
N GLU A 10 -1.89 0.77 -8.83
CA GLU A 10 -2.61 1.36 -7.71
C GLU A 10 -3.79 0.46 -7.26
N LEU A 11 -4.08 0.47 -5.96
CA LEU A 11 -5.24 -0.17 -5.33
C LEU A 11 -5.85 0.76 -4.28
N GLU A 12 -7.16 0.65 -4.06
CA GLU A 12 -7.90 1.49 -3.11
C GLU A 12 -8.67 0.65 -2.07
N GLY A 13 -8.86 1.22 -0.88
CA GLY A 13 -9.73 0.68 0.14
C GLY A 13 -9.33 -0.72 0.60
N VAL A 14 -10.31 -1.61 0.70
CA VAL A 14 -10.10 -2.99 1.18
C VAL A 14 -9.13 -3.76 0.29
N GLU A 15 -9.13 -3.54 -1.03
CA GLU A 15 -8.21 -4.23 -1.94
C GLU A 15 -6.75 -3.85 -1.66
N ALA A 16 -6.49 -2.59 -1.29
CA ALA A 16 -5.17 -2.15 -0.86
C ALA A 16 -4.73 -2.84 0.45
N GLU A 17 -5.62 -2.94 1.44
CA GLU A 17 -5.34 -3.59 2.72
C GLU A 17 -5.07 -5.09 2.56
N ASP A 18 -5.94 -5.79 1.83
CA ASP A 18 -5.79 -7.22 1.54
C ASP A 18 -4.48 -7.49 0.80
N TYR A 19 -4.17 -6.67 -0.21
CA TYR A 19 -2.95 -6.83 -0.99
C TYR A 19 -1.68 -6.61 -0.15
N THR A 20 -1.66 -5.59 0.71
CA THR A 20 -0.52 -5.39 1.62
C THR A 20 -0.34 -6.57 2.57
N THR A 21 -1.43 -7.11 3.12
CA THR A 21 -1.41 -8.21 4.09
C THR A 21 -1.00 -9.54 3.47
N GLU A 22 -1.48 -9.85 2.26
CA GLU A 22 -1.25 -11.15 1.62
C GLU A 22 0.04 -11.22 0.79
N HIS A 23 0.48 -10.08 0.24
CA HIS A 23 1.53 -10.07 -0.79
C HIS A 23 2.75 -9.22 -0.47
N LEU A 24 2.64 -8.27 0.46
CA LEU A 24 3.69 -7.32 0.73
C LEU A 24 4.26 -7.49 2.13
N LYS A 25 5.46 -6.96 2.33
CA LYS A 25 6.10 -6.88 3.63
C LYS A 25 6.29 -5.41 3.98
N GLU A 26 5.77 -4.99 5.13
CA GLU A 26 5.99 -3.65 5.65
C GLU A 26 7.48 -3.44 5.93
N VAL A 27 8.00 -2.31 5.46
CA VAL A 27 9.41 -1.92 5.64
C VAL A 27 9.57 -0.68 6.51
N SER A 28 8.60 0.23 6.52
CA SER A 28 8.58 1.39 7.40
C SER A 28 7.19 1.99 7.49
N VAL A 29 6.90 2.63 8.62
CA VAL A 29 5.69 3.44 8.83
C VAL A 29 6.12 4.84 9.26
N ASP A 30 5.60 5.85 8.59
CA ASP A 30 5.72 7.25 8.95
C ASP A 30 4.39 7.72 9.57
N ASN A 31 4.40 7.90 10.89
CA ASN A 31 3.22 8.33 11.63
C ASN A 31 2.97 9.84 11.52
N GLU A 32 3.93 10.63 11.03
CA GLU A 32 3.73 12.06 10.80
C GLU A 32 2.97 12.28 9.50
N THR A 33 3.29 11.54 8.45
CA THR A 33 2.64 11.63 7.14
C THR A 33 1.54 10.60 6.91
N TRP A 34 1.34 9.67 7.84
CA TRP A 34 0.39 8.56 7.71
C TRP A 34 0.66 7.71 6.46
N GLU A 35 1.95 7.47 6.22
CA GLU A 35 2.44 6.72 5.08
C GLU A 35 3.12 5.42 5.53
N SER A 36 2.70 4.30 4.96
CA SER A 36 3.34 3.00 5.19
C SER A 36 4.02 2.53 3.91
N LYS A 37 5.29 2.18 3.99
CA LYS A 37 6.06 1.64 2.87
C LYS A 37 6.09 0.13 2.98
N TYR A 38 5.88 -0.52 1.85
CA TYR A 38 5.92 -1.96 1.71
C TYR A 38 6.85 -2.36 0.58
N VAL A 39 7.37 -3.58 0.63
CA VAL A 39 8.09 -4.20 -0.47
C VAL A 39 7.50 -5.56 -0.78
N CYS A 40 7.35 -5.87 -2.06
CA CYS A 40 7.00 -7.22 -2.43
C CYS A 40 8.23 -8.12 -2.32
N PRO A 41 8.22 -9.19 -1.50
CA PRO A 41 9.36 -10.08 -1.35
C PRO A 41 9.67 -10.92 -2.60
N LEU A 42 8.71 -11.04 -3.53
CA LEU A 42 8.86 -11.83 -4.76
C LEU A 42 9.50 -11.05 -5.91
N THR A 43 9.20 -9.76 -6.02
CA THR A 43 9.65 -8.91 -7.14
C THR A 43 10.60 -7.80 -6.73
N GLY A 44 10.67 -7.46 -5.43
CA GLY A 44 11.43 -6.32 -4.93
C GLY A 44 10.77 -4.97 -5.17
N ILE A 45 9.57 -4.93 -5.78
CA ILE A 45 8.84 -3.69 -6.07
C ILE A 45 8.37 -3.06 -4.77
N CYS A 46 8.60 -1.75 -4.64
CA CYS A 46 8.17 -0.93 -3.50
C CYS A 46 6.75 -0.41 -3.71
N TRP A 47 6.02 -0.28 -2.61
CA TRP A 47 4.67 0.24 -2.55
C TRP A 47 4.54 1.23 -1.40
N LEU A 48 3.67 2.22 -1.57
CA LEU A 48 3.36 3.25 -0.59
C LEU A 48 1.86 3.24 -0.32
N MET A 49 1.47 2.96 0.91
CA MET A 49 0.11 3.15 1.39
C MET A 49 0.01 4.53 2.03
N SER A 50 -1.02 5.27 1.67
CA SER A 50 -1.32 6.61 2.18
C SER A 50 -2.81 6.74 2.45
N TYR A 51 -3.19 7.64 3.35
CA TYR A 51 -4.59 7.93 3.68
C TYR A 51 -4.91 9.37 3.23
N PRO A 52 -5.21 9.60 1.94
CA PRO A 52 -5.32 10.94 1.37
C PRO A 52 -6.54 11.74 1.85
N TYR A 53 -7.47 11.11 2.59
CA TYR A 53 -8.69 11.73 3.11
C TYR A 53 -8.71 11.69 4.65
N ASP A 54 -7.61 12.11 5.27
CA ASP A 54 -7.44 12.22 6.72
C ASP A 54 -8.49 13.13 7.39
N GLU A 55 -9.04 14.08 6.64
CA GLU A 55 -10.14 14.96 7.03
C GLU A 55 -11.49 14.26 7.23
N LEU A 56 -11.67 13.05 6.70
CA LEU A 56 -12.86 12.24 6.96
C LEU A 56 -12.74 11.56 8.33
N GLN A 57 -13.81 11.58 9.14
CA GLN A 57 -13.84 10.78 10.36
C GLN A 57 -13.64 9.30 10.01
N GLY A 58 -12.46 8.76 10.32
CA GLY A 58 -12.05 7.40 9.95
C GLY A 58 -10.97 7.31 8.87
N GLY A 59 -10.40 8.42 8.39
CA GLY A 59 -9.22 8.45 7.51
C GLY A 59 -9.49 8.15 6.02
N GLY A 60 -10.76 7.93 5.63
CA GLY A 60 -11.14 7.54 4.28
C GLY A 60 -10.52 6.20 3.84
N PRO A 61 -10.78 5.76 2.60
CA PRO A 61 -10.17 4.54 2.07
C PRO A 61 -8.66 4.75 1.87
N PRO A 62 -7.80 3.80 2.31
CA PRO A 62 -6.38 3.84 1.99
C PRO A 62 -6.14 3.75 0.48
N LEU A 63 -5.06 4.37 0.05
CA LEU A 63 -4.56 4.32 -1.32
C LEU A 63 -3.18 3.68 -1.32
N LEU A 64 -3.03 2.56 -2.01
CA LEU A 64 -1.77 1.85 -2.17
C LEU A 64 -1.22 2.07 -3.59
N ARG A 65 -0.06 2.72 -3.68
CA ARG A 65 0.58 3.08 -4.96
C ARG A 65 1.93 2.41 -5.12
N LYS A 66 2.18 1.86 -6.29
CA LYS A 66 3.49 1.36 -6.69
C LYS A 66 4.49 2.53 -6.75
N GLN A 67 5.68 2.31 -6.22
CA GLN A 67 6.79 3.26 -6.28
C GLN A 67 7.78 2.80 -7.36
N LEU A 68 8.13 3.72 -8.27
CA LEU A 68 9.09 3.50 -9.35
C LEU A 68 10.54 3.59 -8.87
#